data_AF-A0A972S0A5-F1
#
_entry.id   AF-A0A972S0A5-F1
#
_cell.length_a   1.000
_cell.length_b   1.000
_cell.length_c   1.000
_cell.angle_alpha   90.00
_cell.angle_beta   90.00
_cell.angle_gamma   90.00
#
_symmetry.space_group_name_H-M   'P 1'
#
loop_
_entity.id
_entity.type
_entity.pdbx_description
1 polymer ?
#
loop_
_entity_poly.entity_id
_entity_poly.type
_entity_poly.pdbx_seq_one_letter_code
_entity_poly.pdbx_strand_id
1 'polypeptide(L)'
;MKFRLSVNISTNFRRLFWLFLLGLVLNLALPLPASSLTEAERAYQQAEKELQRFAASRQKLRYRRHWLKVIARFKNIYRRYPESRVAPRALYRVGRLYEELYGYSGRKADLYAALKYYELLWEKYPKSSHARLALKRAIVIYERKLRSPVKALALKKKLKRLAGMRERSPTVARQAKKNPPPKRSTQAVSVAEKKTSSGEKKSASKLLAVKIGGTIKQIRYWSSKDYSRVVLDLSRKVSYSPHVLKASKEKPPRLYVDIKPARISPYLKPVIPIKDGLLKQIRFGQYRKDTVRVVLDLASLTDYRVFFLDEPARLVIDLIGKGFSEKPACPAPPKIINGEISLAQQLGLCIRRVVIDPGHGGRDPGCRNRRLKEKHIVLRVSKLLAQKLRAKLGCEVVLTRTKDVFIPLEQRTAIANMKRADLFVSIHVNSSPRRRAYGIETYYLNFASDEEAMRVAALENAASTHSLSELQDLLKGILLNTKLEESHRLAEAVQRNLVKTLRRRYRPVKDRGVRTAPFVVLIGTRMPAVLVEIGFLSNPMEEKRLRDPKYLDLVAEGIARGITAYVKKMKLSAR
;
A
#
# COMPACT_ATOMS: atom_id res chain seq x y z
N MET A 1 81.41 -1.53 5.38
CA MET A 1 82.07 -1.12 4.11
C MET A 1 81.13 -0.25 3.28
N LYS A 2 81.66 0.55 2.34
CA LYS A 2 80.88 1.23 1.29
C LYS A 2 80.88 0.38 0.02
N PHE A 3 79.81 0.43 -0.77
CA PHE A 3 79.94 0.49 -2.24
C PHE A 3 78.77 1.28 -2.83
N ARG A 4 79.09 2.28 -3.67
CA ARG A 4 78.14 2.92 -4.59
C ARG A 4 78.26 2.18 -5.92
N LEU A 5 77.16 2.12 -6.68
CA LEU A 5 77.25 2.16 -8.14
C LEU A 5 76.12 3.06 -8.66
N SER A 6 76.51 4.07 -9.43
CA SER A 6 75.62 5.02 -10.09
C SER A 6 75.99 4.98 -11.56
N VAL A 7 75.03 4.66 -12.43
CA VAL A 7 75.20 4.80 -13.88
C VAL A 7 74.08 5.70 -14.38
N ASN A 8 74.48 6.83 -14.96
CA ASN A 8 73.61 7.85 -15.49
C ASN A 8 73.50 7.63 -17.01
N ILE A 9 72.30 7.37 -17.55
CA ILE A 9 72.10 7.12 -18.98
C ILE A 9 71.35 8.28 -19.61
N SER A 10 71.75 8.66 -20.82
CA SER A 10 71.79 10.04 -21.26
C SER A 10 70.48 10.64 -21.77
N THR A 11 70.45 11.98 -21.77
CA THR A 11 69.32 12.85 -22.12
C THR A 11 68.78 12.72 -23.55
N ASN A 12 69.46 12.02 -24.45
CA ASN A 12 69.09 11.94 -25.86
C ASN A 12 67.92 10.98 -26.15
N PHE A 13 67.72 9.94 -25.34
CA PHE A 13 66.59 8.99 -25.54
C PHE A 13 65.21 9.66 -25.39
N ARG A 14 65.15 10.79 -24.66
CA ARG A 14 63.93 11.60 -24.53
C ARG A 14 63.61 12.49 -25.73
N ARG A 15 64.51 12.69 -26.69
CA ARG A 15 64.24 13.54 -27.88
C ARG A 15 63.69 12.76 -29.07
N LEU A 16 64.21 11.57 -29.38
CA LEU A 16 63.67 10.75 -30.47
C LEU A 16 62.22 10.27 -30.22
N PHE A 17 61.87 9.94 -28.98
CA PHE A 17 60.51 9.49 -28.64
C PHE A 17 59.43 10.56 -28.87
N TRP A 18 59.80 11.85 -28.86
CA TRP A 18 58.86 12.95 -29.12
C TRP A 18 58.68 13.28 -30.60
N LEU A 19 59.68 13.01 -31.46
CA LEU A 19 59.56 13.25 -32.90
C LEU A 19 58.68 12.19 -33.58
N PHE A 20 58.71 10.93 -33.12
CA PHE A 20 57.75 9.91 -33.57
C PHE A 20 56.31 10.20 -33.11
N LEU A 21 56.11 11.08 -32.11
CA LEU A 21 54.80 11.56 -31.67
C LEU A 21 54.28 12.76 -32.47
N LEU A 22 55.14 13.42 -33.26
CA LEU A 22 54.79 14.60 -34.06
C LEU A 22 54.46 14.24 -35.53
N GLY A 23 54.95 13.11 -36.03
CA GLY A 23 54.80 12.68 -37.43
C GLY A 23 53.45 12.06 -37.83
N LEU A 24 52.50 11.89 -36.90
CA LEU A 24 51.18 11.31 -37.20
C LEU A 24 50.02 12.31 -37.05
N VAL A 25 50.28 13.60 -37.31
CA VAL A 25 49.26 14.66 -37.34
C VAL A 25 49.23 15.35 -38.71
N LEU A 26 48.95 14.58 -39.77
CA LEU A 26 48.28 15.12 -40.96
C LEU A 26 47.67 14.00 -41.84
N ASN A 27 46.38 13.72 -41.65
CA ASN A 27 45.38 13.61 -42.72
C ASN A 27 43.96 13.35 -42.19
N LEU A 28 42.95 14.02 -42.79
CA LEU A 28 41.50 13.84 -42.60
C LEU A 28 40.97 13.75 -41.15
N ALA A 29 41.50 14.59 -40.25
CA ALA A 29 40.75 15.01 -39.07
C ALA A 29 39.74 16.11 -39.45
N LEU A 30 38.63 15.74 -40.11
CA LEU A 30 37.46 16.63 -40.18
C LEU A 30 37.06 16.99 -38.74
N PRO A 31 36.85 18.29 -38.40
CA PRO A 31 36.53 18.69 -37.05
C PRO A 31 35.10 18.27 -36.69
N LEU A 32 34.95 17.03 -36.22
CA LEU A 32 33.76 16.61 -35.50
C LEU A 32 33.52 17.62 -34.37
N PRO A 33 32.39 18.34 -34.34
CA PRO A 33 32.17 19.39 -33.36
C PRO A 33 32.27 18.77 -31.97
N ALA A 34 33.20 19.27 -31.15
CA ALA A 34 33.45 18.76 -29.81
C ALA A 34 32.17 18.93 -28.97
N SER A 35 31.38 17.84 -28.91
CA SER A 35 29.96 17.94 -28.55
C SER A 35 29.81 18.47 -27.14
N SER A 36 29.39 19.73 -27.02
CA SER A 36 29.34 20.42 -25.74
C SER A 36 28.44 19.65 -24.78
N LEU A 37 28.97 19.35 -23.59
CA LEU A 37 28.31 18.45 -22.64
C LEU A 37 26.86 18.91 -22.42
N THR A 38 25.91 18.01 -22.62
CA THR A 38 24.49 18.34 -22.41
C THR A 38 24.28 18.78 -20.96
N GLU A 39 23.26 19.60 -20.70
CA GLU A 39 22.99 20.04 -19.33
C GLU A 39 22.81 18.85 -18.36
N ALA A 40 22.19 17.77 -18.84
CA ALA A 40 22.03 16.54 -18.09
C ALA A 40 23.39 15.92 -17.71
N GLU A 41 24.36 15.91 -18.62
CA GLU A 41 25.71 15.40 -18.39
C GLU A 41 26.53 16.33 -17.48
N ARG A 42 26.44 17.66 -17.66
CA ARG A 42 27.03 18.65 -16.74
C ARG A 42 26.48 18.50 -15.32
N ALA A 43 25.15 18.38 -15.18
CA ALA A 43 24.49 18.13 -13.90
C ALA A 43 24.90 16.78 -13.28
N TYR A 44 25.06 15.73 -14.11
CA TYR A 44 25.55 14.42 -13.67
C TYR A 44 26.98 14.49 -13.15
N GLN A 45 27.90 15.12 -13.89
CA GLN A 45 29.29 15.31 -13.45
C GLN A 45 29.36 16.11 -12.15
N GLN A 46 28.54 17.15 -11.98
CA GLN A 46 28.50 17.92 -10.74
C GLN A 46 27.97 17.10 -9.56
N ALA A 47 26.95 16.24 -9.76
CA ALA A 47 26.48 15.33 -8.72
C ALA A 47 27.51 14.28 -8.33
N GLU A 48 28.36 13.81 -9.26
CA GLU A 48 29.51 12.95 -8.95
C GLU A 48 30.61 13.69 -8.15
N LYS A 49 30.93 14.94 -8.50
CA LYS A 49 31.85 15.78 -7.72
C LYS A 49 31.35 16.02 -6.29
N GLU A 50 30.04 16.25 -6.11
CA GLU A 50 29.42 16.31 -4.77
C GLU A 50 29.49 14.97 -4.03
N LEU A 51 29.30 13.84 -4.71
CA LEU A 51 29.42 12.51 -4.12
C LEU A 51 30.86 12.20 -3.66
N GLN A 52 31.87 12.55 -4.45
CA GLN A 52 33.28 12.42 -4.06
C GLN A 52 33.60 13.24 -2.81
N ARG A 53 33.23 14.53 -2.80
CA ARG A 53 33.39 15.44 -1.64
C ARG A 53 32.61 14.99 -0.39
N PHE A 54 31.52 14.25 -0.57
CA PHE A 54 30.78 13.62 0.51
C PHE A 54 31.49 12.37 1.05
N ALA A 55 31.92 11.47 0.16
CA ALA A 55 32.58 10.22 0.51
C ALA A 55 33.92 10.41 1.24
N ALA A 56 34.68 11.46 0.89
CA ALA A 56 35.92 11.83 1.57
C ALA A 56 35.71 12.24 3.05
N SER A 57 34.50 12.62 3.46
CA SER A 57 34.24 13.18 4.79
C SER A 57 33.65 12.15 5.75
N ARG A 58 34.53 11.49 6.54
CA ARG A 58 34.15 10.57 7.63
C ARG A 58 33.06 11.13 8.56
N GLN A 59 33.07 12.44 8.82
CA GLN A 59 32.06 13.13 9.64
C GLN A 59 30.69 13.17 8.95
N LYS A 60 30.61 13.49 7.65
CA LYS A 60 29.34 13.58 6.89
C LYS A 60 28.70 12.20 6.69
N LEU A 61 29.50 11.14 6.50
CA LEU A 61 29.03 9.76 6.37
C LEU A 61 28.21 9.28 7.59
N ARG A 62 28.51 9.76 8.80
CA ARG A 62 27.79 9.39 10.04
C ARG A 62 26.32 9.84 10.05
N TYR A 63 25.93 10.88 9.31
CA TYR A 63 24.58 11.46 9.41
C TYR A 63 23.76 11.28 8.14
N ARG A 64 22.65 10.52 8.26
CA ARG A 64 21.62 10.28 7.22
C ARG A 64 21.24 11.52 6.39
N ARG A 65 21.20 12.72 7.00
CA ARG A 65 20.85 13.97 6.32
C ARG A 65 21.75 14.28 5.12
N HIS A 66 23.04 13.94 5.18
CA HIS A 66 23.98 14.23 4.09
C HIS A 66 23.85 13.21 2.96
N TRP A 67 23.69 11.92 3.27
CA TRP A 67 23.31 10.89 2.29
C TRP A 67 22.06 11.30 1.50
N LEU A 68 21.00 11.75 2.18
CA LEU A 68 19.75 12.17 1.53
C LEU A 68 19.92 13.41 0.65
N LYS A 69 20.82 14.36 0.98
CA LYS A 69 21.16 15.51 0.12
C LYS A 69 21.84 15.04 -1.18
N VAL A 70 22.85 14.18 -1.12
CA VAL A 70 23.53 13.66 -2.32
C VAL A 70 22.60 12.80 -3.18
N ILE A 71 21.80 11.94 -2.55
CA ILE A 71 20.73 11.17 -3.20
C ILE A 71 19.74 12.10 -3.95
N ALA A 72 19.39 13.25 -3.37
CA ALA A 72 18.46 14.19 -4.00
C ALA A 72 19.02 14.80 -5.30
N ARG A 73 20.35 15.00 -5.42
CA ARG A 73 20.98 15.47 -6.67
C ARG A 73 20.74 14.48 -7.82
N PHE A 74 21.05 13.20 -7.61
CA PHE A 74 20.83 12.16 -8.64
C PHE A 74 19.34 11.94 -8.96
N LYS A 75 18.44 12.09 -7.98
CA LYS A 75 16.99 12.12 -8.25
C LYS A 75 16.56 13.31 -9.10
N ASN A 76 17.17 14.49 -8.89
CA ASN A 76 16.83 15.71 -9.63
C ASN A 76 17.24 15.62 -11.10
N ILE A 77 18.37 14.97 -11.41
CA ILE A 77 18.80 14.72 -12.80
C ILE A 77 17.75 13.89 -13.55
N TYR A 78 17.29 12.78 -12.97
CA TYR A 78 16.21 11.97 -13.56
C TYR A 78 14.90 12.76 -13.71
N ARG A 79 14.55 13.62 -12.74
CA ARG A 79 13.32 14.44 -12.80
C ARG A 79 13.34 15.51 -13.88
N ARG A 80 14.49 16.15 -14.11
CA ARG A 80 14.63 17.23 -15.10
C ARG A 80 14.91 16.72 -16.51
N TYR A 81 15.67 15.64 -16.63
CA TYR A 81 16.17 15.13 -17.91
C TYR A 81 15.86 13.63 -18.09
N PRO A 82 14.59 13.18 -18.00
CA PRO A 82 14.25 11.76 -17.98
C PRO A 82 14.67 11.01 -19.24
N GLU A 83 14.59 11.63 -20.42
CA GLU A 83 14.98 10.96 -21.69
C GLU A 83 16.49 11.08 -22.00
N SER A 84 17.28 11.66 -21.10
CA SER A 84 18.74 11.81 -21.30
C SER A 84 19.49 10.48 -21.14
N ARG A 85 20.61 10.34 -21.87
CA ARG A 85 21.51 9.18 -21.80
C ARG A 85 22.06 8.91 -20.40
N VAL A 86 22.09 9.92 -19.52
CA VAL A 86 22.55 9.80 -18.11
C VAL A 86 21.43 9.45 -17.12
N ALA A 87 20.15 9.57 -17.47
CA ALA A 87 19.04 9.27 -16.55
C ALA A 87 19.06 7.83 -15.99
N PRO A 88 19.34 6.76 -16.78
CA PRO A 88 19.48 5.40 -16.23
C PRO A 88 20.65 5.29 -15.24
N ARG A 89 21.77 5.98 -15.53
CA ARG A 89 22.96 6.01 -14.68
C ARG A 89 22.67 6.71 -13.35
N ALA A 90 21.93 7.82 -13.39
CA ALA A 90 21.49 8.57 -12.22
C ALA A 90 20.55 7.72 -11.33
N LEU A 91 19.57 7.03 -11.90
CA LEU A 91 18.72 6.10 -11.14
C LEU A 91 19.50 4.96 -10.50
N TYR A 92 20.48 4.38 -11.20
CA TYR A 92 21.34 3.34 -10.63
C TYR A 92 22.14 3.86 -9.43
N ARG A 93 22.68 5.08 -9.55
CA ARG A 93 23.43 5.76 -8.48
C ARG A 93 22.53 6.06 -7.28
N VAL A 94 21.27 6.50 -7.47
CA VAL A 94 20.28 6.63 -6.39
C VAL A 94 20.05 5.30 -5.67
N GLY A 95 19.81 4.21 -6.42
CA GLY A 95 19.58 2.89 -5.83
C GLY A 95 20.80 2.40 -5.02
N ARG A 96 22.02 2.59 -5.55
CA ARG A 96 23.28 2.27 -4.86
C ARG A 96 23.48 3.07 -3.58
N LEU A 97 23.26 4.38 -3.60
CA LEU A 97 23.42 5.24 -2.42
C LEU A 97 22.42 4.89 -1.30
N TYR A 98 21.21 4.44 -1.63
CA TYR A 98 20.28 3.88 -0.64
C TYR A 98 20.75 2.51 -0.11
N GLU A 99 21.32 1.65 -0.96
CA GLU A 99 21.87 0.37 -0.52
C GLU A 99 23.10 0.55 0.40
N GLU A 100 23.91 1.58 0.15
CA GLU A 100 25.06 1.96 0.97
C GLU A 100 24.61 2.61 2.29
N LEU A 101 23.64 3.54 2.25
CA LEU A 101 23.01 4.13 3.43
C LEU A 101 22.40 3.06 4.37
N TYR A 102 21.84 1.97 3.85
CA TYR A 102 21.40 0.84 4.68
C TYR A 102 22.53 0.26 5.54
N GLY A 103 23.76 0.19 5.00
CA GLY A 103 24.93 -0.31 5.73
C GLY A 103 25.28 0.54 6.96
N TYR A 104 25.02 1.85 6.89
CA TYR A 104 25.20 2.77 8.01
C TYR A 104 23.96 2.91 8.91
N SER A 105 22.76 2.64 8.40
CA SER A 105 21.49 2.91 9.11
C SER A 105 20.83 1.68 9.74
N GLY A 106 21.09 0.48 9.22
CA GLY A 106 20.35 -0.75 9.53
C GLY A 106 18.86 -0.74 9.12
N ARG A 107 18.34 0.38 8.58
CA ARG A 107 16.91 0.57 8.35
C ARG A 107 16.49 -0.12 7.05
N LYS A 108 15.73 -1.22 7.13
CA LYS A 108 15.15 -1.92 5.95
C LYS A 108 14.41 -1.00 4.97
N ALA A 109 13.87 0.13 5.45
CA ALA A 109 13.30 1.21 4.62
C ALA A 109 14.25 1.71 3.52
N ASP A 110 15.57 1.76 3.77
CA ASP A 110 16.57 2.15 2.77
C ASP A 110 16.76 1.07 1.70
N LEU A 111 16.60 -0.22 2.03
CA LEU A 111 16.59 -1.29 1.04
C LEU A 111 15.33 -1.25 0.17
N TYR A 112 14.16 -0.96 0.75
CA TYR A 112 12.95 -0.76 -0.04
C TYR A 112 13.06 0.49 -0.93
N ALA A 113 13.72 1.56 -0.49
CA ALA A 113 14.04 2.71 -1.33
C ALA A 113 15.02 2.34 -2.46
N ALA A 114 16.09 1.60 -2.17
CA ALA A 114 17.03 1.10 -3.19
C ALA A 114 16.32 0.23 -4.24
N LEU A 115 15.50 -0.71 -3.80
CA LEU A 115 14.69 -1.58 -4.65
C LEU A 115 13.73 -0.78 -5.54
N LYS A 116 13.02 0.23 -5.01
CA LYS A 116 12.13 1.10 -5.80
C LYS A 116 12.87 1.80 -6.96
N TYR A 117 14.10 2.27 -6.72
CA TYR A 117 14.88 2.94 -7.78
C TYR A 117 15.56 1.97 -8.74
N TYR A 118 15.86 0.74 -8.33
CA TYR A 118 16.23 -0.34 -9.25
C TYR A 118 15.05 -0.80 -10.12
N GLU A 119 13.85 -0.85 -9.54
CA GLU A 119 12.62 -1.26 -10.23
C GLU A 119 12.23 -0.28 -11.34
N LEU A 120 12.15 1.01 -11.01
CA LEU A 120 11.94 2.09 -11.95
C LEU A 120 12.93 2.05 -13.14
N LEU A 121 14.16 1.59 -12.90
CA LEU A 121 15.22 1.53 -13.91
C LEU A 121 14.96 0.43 -14.95
N TRP A 122 14.59 -0.79 -14.53
CA TRP A 122 14.27 -1.86 -15.47
C TRP A 122 12.88 -1.74 -16.11
N GLU A 123 12.03 -0.83 -15.61
CA GLU A 123 10.74 -0.50 -16.21
C GLU A 123 10.84 0.62 -17.24
N LYS A 124 11.53 1.72 -16.92
CA LYS A 124 11.70 2.87 -17.82
C LYS A 124 12.82 2.70 -18.84
N TYR A 125 13.91 2.01 -18.49
CA TYR A 125 15.08 1.86 -19.35
C TYR A 125 15.51 0.39 -19.53
N PRO A 126 14.61 -0.53 -19.95
CA PRO A 126 14.90 -1.96 -20.03
C PRO A 126 16.06 -2.33 -20.96
N LYS A 127 16.37 -1.49 -21.96
CA LYS A 127 17.53 -1.64 -22.86
C LYS A 127 18.87 -1.20 -22.25
N SER A 128 18.87 -0.50 -21.11
CA SER A 128 20.10 0.02 -20.49
C SER A 128 20.90 -1.08 -19.78
N SER A 129 22.23 -1.06 -19.91
CA SER A 129 23.14 -1.89 -19.11
C SER A 129 22.87 -1.79 -17.59
N HIS A 130 22.48 -0.59 -17.13
CA HIS A 130 22.11 -0.30 -15.75
C HIS A 130 20.88 -1.08 -15.28
N ALA A 131 19.93 -1.46 -16.15
CA ALA A 131 18.78 -2.28 -15.77
C ALA A 131 19.20 -3.72 -15.40
N ARG A 132 20.17 -4.30 -16.11
CA ARG A 132 20.75 -5.61 -15.78
C ARG A 132 21.56 -5.56 -14.48
N LEU A 133 22.25 -4.46 -14.20
CA LEU A 133 22.95 -4.23 -12.93
C LEU A 133 21.97 -4.04 -11.76
N ALA A 134 20.92 -3.26 -11.95
CA ALA A 134 19.83 -3.05 -10.99
C ALA A 134 19.15 -4.36 -10.60
N LEU A 135 18.82 -5.22 -11.56
CA LEU A 135 18.29 -6.57 -11.31
C LEU A 135 19.26 -7.43 -10.49
N LYS A 136 20.56 -7.44 -10.83
CA LYS A 136 21.58 -8.16 -10.05
C LYS A 136 21.63 -7.66 -8.59
N ARG A 137 21.62 -6.35 -8.34
CA ARG A 137 21.61 -5.80 -6.96
C ARG A 137 20.31 -6.15 -6.23
N ALA A 138 19.16 -6.04 -6.89
CA ALA A 138 17.86 -6.35 -6.29
C ALA A 138 17.72 -7.81 -5.86
N ILE A 139 18.26 -8.77 -6.65
CA ILE A 139 18.37 -10.18 -6.25
C ILE A 139 19.17 -10.30 -4.94
N VAL A 140 20.39 -9.74 -4.89
CA VAL A 140 21.28 -9.82 -3.72
C VAL A 140 20.64 -9.19 -2.47
N ILE A 141 19.90 -8.09 -2.62
CA ILE A 141 19.13 -7.47 -1.52
C ILE A 141 18.05 -8.43 -1.01
N TYR A 142 17.25 -9.02 -1.90
CA TYR A 142 16.19 -9.95 -1.49
C TYR A 142 16.72 -11.24 -0.87
N GLU A 143 17.82 -11.79 -1.35
CA GLU A 143 18.46 -12.98 -0.76
C GLU A 143 19.12 -12.67 0.58
N ARG A 144 20.17 -11.84 0.57
CA ARG A 144 21.10 -11.73 1.70
C ARG A 144 20.64 -10.75 2.77
N LYS A 145 19.87 -9.70 2.41
CA LYS A 145 19.51 -8.61 3.33
C LYS A 145 18.04 -8.66 3.80
N LEU A 146 17.12 -9.10 2.95
CA LEU A 146 15.69 -9.20 3.27
C LEU A 146 15.20 -10.65 3.48
N ARG A 147 16.04 -11.67 3.24
CA ARG A 147 15.73 -13.11 3.43
C ARG A 147 14.39 -13.54 2.79
N SER A 148 14.17 -13.13 1.55
CA SER A 148 12.93 -13.31 0.79
C SER A 148 13.20 -14.08 -0.51
N PRO A 149 13.47 -15.41 -0.44
CA PRO A 149 13.93 -16.21 -1.59
C PRO A 149 12.93 -16.24 -2.75
N VAL A 150 11.62 -16.21 -2.49
CA VAL A 150 10.58 -16.18 -3.54
C VAL A 150 10.72 -14.95 -4.45
N LYS A 151 10.96 -13.76 -3.87
CA LYS A 151 11.17 -12.52 -4.64
C LYS A 151 12.50 -12.54 -5.39
N ALA A 152 13.56 -13.08 -4.79
CA ALA A 152 14.83 -13.29 -5.46
C ALA A 152 14.71 -14.24 -6.67
N LEU A 153 13.98 -15.35 -6.53
CA LEU A 153 13.73 -16.33 -7.60
C LEU A 153 12.95 -15.70 -8.77
N ALA A 154 11.93 -14.87 -8.47
CA ALA A 154 11.20 -14.12 -9.49
C ALA A 154 12.13 -13.17 -10.29
N LEU A 155 13.03 -12.45 -9.60
CA LEU A 155 14.01 -11.59 -10.26
C LEU A 155 15.11 -12.37 -11.00
N LYS A 156 15.55 -13.55 -10.50
CA LYS A 156 16.44 -14.46 -11.25
C LYS A 156 15.79 -14.93 -12.56
N LYS A 157 14.50 -15.29 -12.54
CA LYS A 157 13.72 -15.63 -13.74
C LYS A 157 13.61 -14.43 -14.71
N LYS A 158 13.41 -13.20 -14.20
CA LYS A 158 13.43 -11.96 -15.00
C LYS A 158 14.82 -11.67 -15.62
N LEU A 159 15.89 -11.89 -14.87
CA LEU A 159 17.27 -11.73 -15.33
C LEU A 159 17.65 -12.75 -16.41
N LYS A 160 17.23 -14.03 -16.30
CA LYS A 160 17.46 -15.04 -17.36
C LYS A 160 16.75 -14.67 -18.67
N ARG A 161 15.50 -14.16 -18.59
CA ARG A 161 14.76 -13.66 -19.77
C ARG A 161 15.46 -12.48 -20.45
N LEU A 162 15.96 -11.52 -19.67
CA LEU A 162 16.75 -10.37 -20.18
C LEU A 162 18.18 -10.73 -20.62
N ALA A 163 18.65 -11.96 -20.35
CA ALA A 163 19.89 -12.48 -20.94
C ALA A 163 19.62 -13.07 -22.32
N GLY A 164 18.69 -14.03 -22.44
CA GLY A 164 18.36 -14.68 -23.71
C GLY A 164 17.77 -13.75 -24.79
N MET A 165 17.27 -12.57 -24.41
CA MET A 165 16.90 -11.50 -25.36
C MET A 165 18.08 -10.91 -26.14
N ARG A 166 19.34 -11.17 -25.77
CA ARG A 166 20.53 -10.63 -26.46
C ARG A 166 21.22 -11.62 -27.41
N GLU A 167 20.84 -12.89 -27.37
CA GLU A 167 21.38 -13.96 -28.23
C GLU A 167 20.60 -14.12 -29.55
N ARG A 168 19.60 -13.25 -29.81
CA ARG A 168 18.80 -13.24 -31.04
C ARG A 168 18.81 -11.86 -31.69
N SER A 169 19.87 -11.60 -32.46
CA SER A 169 19.96 -10.55 -33.48
C SER A 169 20.94 -11.06 -34.55
N PRO A 170 20.66 -10.90 -35.85
CA PRO A 170 21.42 -11.55 -36.92
C PRO A 170 22.67 -10.77 -37.35
N THR A 171 23.58 -11.49 -38.03
CA THR A 171 24.86 -11.05 -38.63
C THR A 171 25.89 -10.43 -37.66
N VAL A 172 27.21 -10.47 -37.91
CA VAL A 172 28.00 -10.98 -39.04
C VAL A 172 28.92 -12.11 -38.58
N ALA A 173 29.14 -13.14 -39.41
CA ALA A 173 30.15 -14.16 -39.15
C ALA A 173 31.51 -13.75 -39.75
N ARG A 174 32.56 -13.63 -38.93
CA ARG A 174 33.95 -13.62 -39.44
C ARG A 174 34.97 -14.14 -38.43
N GLN A 175 35.55 -15.29 -38.79
CA GLN A 175 36.93 -15.75 -38.53
C GLN A 175 37.57 -15.44 -37.16
N ALA A 176 37.66 -16.47 -36.31
CA ALA A 176 38.82 -16.72 -35.45
C ALA A 176 39.24 -18.19 -35.62
N LYS A 177 40.51 -18.45 -35.96
CA LYS A 177 41.02 -19.81 -36.23
C LYS A 177 41.31 -20.56 -34.91
N LYS A 178 41.34 -21.89 -34.99
CA LYS A 178 41.81 -22.79 -33.92
C LYS A 178 43.30 -22.56 -33.65
N ASN A 179 43.73 -22.78 -32.41
CA ASN A 179 44.79 -23.76 -32.10
C ASN A 179 44.61 -24.31 -30.66
N PRO A 180 45.13 -25.51 -30.32
CA PRO A 180 44.61 -26.30 -29.20
C PRO A 180 45.61 -26.52 -28.04
N PRO A 181 45.12 -26.83 -26.81
CA PRO A 181 45.86 -27.59 -25.80
C PRO A 181 45.76 -29.13 -26.04
N PRO A 182 46.65 -29.95 -25.42
CA PRO A 182 46.82 -31.38 -25.76
C PRO A 182 45.82 -32.38 -25.11
N LYS A 183 46.06 -33.68 -25.36
CA LYS A 183 45.14 -34.83 -25.26
C LYS A 183 45.08 -35.53 -23.88
N ARG A 184 44.17 -36.53 -23.81
CA ARG A 184 43.96 -37.64 -22.83
C ARG A 184 42.96 -37.33 -21.69
N SER A 185 42.07 -38.24 -21.27
CA SER A 185 41.88 -39.68 -21.64
C SER A 185 40.39 -40.12 -21.67
N THR A 186 40.20 -41.40 -22.04
CA THR A 186 39.01 -42.28 -22.16
C THR A 186 38.02 -42.28 -20.96
N GLN A 187 36.80 -42.85 -20.98
CA GLN A 187 36.02 -43.71 -21.93
C GLN A 187 34.60 -43.07 -22.18
N ALA A 188 33.91 -43.25 -23.32
CA ALA A 188 32.97 -44.34 -23.69
C ALA A 188 31.97 -44.74 -22.58
N VAL A 189 30.64 -44.53 -22.71
CA VAL A 189 29.58 -45.47 -23.20
C VAL A 189 28.22 -44.76 -22.93
N SER A 190 27.09 -44.87 -23.67
CA SER A 190 26.72 -45.34 -25.03
C SER A 190 25.37 -44.67 -25.46
N VAL A 191 24.87 -44.79 -26.71
CA VAL A 191 23.69 -45.60 -27.19
C VAL A 191 22.44 -45.55 -26.28
N ALA A 192 21.19 -45.32 -26.72
CA ALA A 192 20.47 -45.29 -28.03
C ALA A 192 19.31 -44.26 -27.95
N GLU A 193 18.47 -43.96 -28.95
CA GLU A 193 18.43 -43.85 -30.42
C GLU A 193 16.93 -43.70 -30.83
N LYS A 194 16.65 -43.24 -32.07
CA LYS A 194 15.32 -43.08 -32.75
C LYS A 194 14.50 -41.82 -32.37
N LYS A 195 14.03 -40.95 -33.30
CA LYS A 195 13.46 -41.04 -34.67
C LYS A 195 12.03 -41.63 -34.66
N THR A 196 11.03 -41.13 -35.40
CA THR A 196 11.07 -40.34 -36.66
C THR A 196 9.88 -39.32 -36.79
N SER A 197 9.74 -38.71 -37.98
CA SER A 197 8.66 -37.87 -38.58
C SER A 197 7.18 -38.22 -38.24
N SER A 198 6.16 -37.39 -38.52
CA SER A 198 5.97 -36.23 -39.45
C SER A 198 5.08 -35.12 -38.79
N GLY A 199 4.59 -34.03 -39.41
CA GLY A 199 4.65 -33.50 -40.78
C GLY A 199 3.93 -32.12 -40.91
N GLU A 200 4.19 -31.41 -42.03
CA GLU A 200 3.38 -30.35 -42.67
C GLU A 200 2.77 -29.14 -41.88
N LYS A 201 3.37 -27.96 -42.13
CA LYS A 201 2.74 -26.69 -42.58
C LYS A 201 1.55 -26.01 -41.85
N LYS A 202 1.81 -24.73 -41.53
CA LYS A 202 0.93 -23.53 -41.74
C LYS A 202 -0.50 -23.51 -41.13
N SER A 203 -0.63 -23.05 -39.87
CA SER A 203 -1.49 -21.89 -39.52
C SER A 203 -1.31 -21.47 -38.05
N ALA A 204 -0.85 -20.22 -37.78
CA ALA A 204 -0.94 -19.52 -36.48
C ALA A 204 -0.21 -18.15 -36.43
N SER A 205 0.34 -17.62 -37.53
CA SER A 205 1.13 -16.38 -37.57
C SER A 205 0.32 -15.07 -37.38
N LYS A 206 -0.69 -15.07 -36.50
CA LYS A 206 -1.55 -13.91 -36.21
C LYS A 206 -2.04 -13.83 -34.75
N LEU A 207 -1.15 -14.07 -33.78
CA LEU A 207 -1.41 -13.78 -32.35
C LEU A 207 -0.54 -12.62 -31.84
N LEU A 208 -1.14 -11.43 -31.88
CA LEU A 208 -0.58 -10.13 -31.49
C LEU A 208 -0.03 -10.11 -30.04
N ALA A 209 0.91 -9.18 -29.79
CA ALA A 209 1.53 -8.97 -28.49
C ALA A 209 0.53 -8.49 -27.41
N VAL A 210 -0.02 -9.44 -26.63
CA VAL A 210 -0.98 -9.13 -25.56
C VAL A 210 -0.27 -8.45 -24.37
N LYS A 211 -0.67 -7.21 -24.07
CA LYS A 211 -0.33 -6.52 -22.81
C LYS A 211 -0.75 -7.40 -21.63
N ILE A 212 0.21 -7.81 -20.78
CA ILE A 212 -0.06 -8.69 -19.64
C ILE A 212 -0.96 -7.95 -18.64
N GLY A 213 -2.24 -8.33 -18.55
CA GLY A 213 -3.22 -7.76 -17.64
C GLY A 213 -3.00 -8.10 -16.16
N GLY A 214 -3.89 -7.60 -15.30
CA GLY A 214 -3.97 -7.98 -13.89
C GLY A 214 -4.62 -9.34 -13.68
N THR A 215 -4.11 -10.15 -12.75
CA THR A 215 -4.70 -11.48 -12.44
C THR A 215 -5.60 -11.39 -11.22
N ILE A 216 -6.83 -11.90 -11.27
CA ILE A 216 -7.64 -12.14 -10.07
C ILE A 216 -7.01 -13.30 -9.31
N LYS A 217 -6.58 -13.07 -8.07
CA LYS A 217 -5.92 -14.05 -7.19
C LYS A 217 -6.92 -14.79 -6.29
N GLN A 218 -7.83 -14.03 -5.68
CA GLN A 218 -8.77 -14.48 -4.67
C GLN A 218 -10.04 -13.63 -4.72
N ILE A 219 -11.16 -14.21 -4.31
CA ILE A 219 -12.42 -13.49 -4.05
C ILE A 219 -12.74 -13.65 -2.56
N ARG A 220 -13.08 -12.54 -1.91
CA ARG A 220 -13.61 -12.48 -0.54
C ARG A 220 -15.01 -11.88 -0.61
N TYR A 221 -15.93 -12.33 0.25
CA TYR A 221 -17.28 -11.77 0.30
C TYR A 221 -17.85 -11.82 1.72
N TRP A 222 -18.80 -10.94 1.97
CA TRP A 222 -19.68 -10.93 3.14
C TRP A 222 -21.09 -10.60 2.66
N SER A 223 -22.08 -11.40 3.07
CA SER A 223 -23.48 -11.24 2.68
C SER A 223 -24.39 -11.21 3.90
N SER A 224 -25.56 -10.61 3.69
CA SER A 224 -26.69 -10.48 4.62
C SER A 224 -27.96 -10.37 3.77
N LYS A 225 -29.16 -10.38 4.38
CA LYS A 225 -30.46 -10.38 3.66
C LYS A 225 -30.58 -9.27 2.60
N ASP A 226 -29.96 -8.13 2.84
CA ASP A 226 -30.21 -6.85 2.18
C ASP A 226 -28.96 -6.05 1.81
N TYR A 227 -27.77 -6.44 2.28
CA TYR A 227 -26.49 -5.86 1.86
C TYR A 227 -25.46 -6.96 1.58
N SER A 228 -24.54 -6.72 0.65
CA SER A 228 -23.34 -7.55 0.47
C SER A 228 -22.13 -6.72 0.06
N ARG A 229 -20.94 -7.15 0.49
CA ARG A 229 -19.66 -6.64 -0.04
C ARG A 229 -18.86 -7.80 -0.62
N VAL A 230 -18.41 -7.63 -1.85
CA VAL A 230 -17.47 -8.53 -2.54
C VAL A 230 -16.14 -7.78 -2.74
N VAL A 231 -15.01 -8.46 -2.53
CA VAL A 231 -13.67 -7.91 -2.75
C VAL A 231 -12.88 -8.88 -3.61
N LEU A 232 -12.42 -8.40 -4.78
CA LEU A 232 -11.61 -9.16 -5.72
C LEU A 232 -10.14 -8.79 -5.50
N ASP A 233 -9.35 -9.68 -4.90
CA ASP A 233 -7.92 -9.47 -4.70
C ASP A 233 -7.19 -9.74 -6.03
N LEU A 234 -6.53 -8.71 -6.56
CA LEU A 234 -5.94 -8.62 -7.90
C LEU A 234 -4.40 -8.55 -7.83
N SER A 235 -3.74 -8.62 -9.00
CA SER A 235 -2.29 -8.53 -9.11
C SER A 235 -1.72 -7.12 -9.36
N ARG A 236 -2.56 -6.14 -9.70
CA ARG A 236 -2.24 -4.72 -10.00
C ARG A 236 -3.51 -3.93 -10.29
N LYS A 237 -3.40 -2.60 -10.44
CA LYS A 237 -4.47 -1.71 -10.95
C LYS A 237 -5.03 -2.17 -12.30
N VAL A 238 -6.35 -2.09 -12.44
CA VAL A 238 -7.13 -2.44 -13.63
C VAL A 238 -8.29 -1.45 -13.80
N SER A 239 -8.73 -1.22 -15.02
CA SER A 239 -10.00 -0.54 -15.29
C SER A 239 -11.15 -1.51 -15.10
N TYR A 240 -12.31 -0.99 -14.69
CA TYR A 240 -13.52 -1.77 -14.50
C TYR A 240 -14.74 -1.03 -15.10
N SER A 241 -15.75 -1.80 -15.51
CA SER A 241 -17.00 -1.28 -16.08
C SER A 241 -18.16 -2.09 -15.50
N PRO A 242 -18.94 -1.53 -14.55
CA PRO A 242 -20.09 -2.20 -13.95
C PRO A 242 -21.34 -2.01 -14.81
N HIS A 243 -22.17 -3.05 -14.89
CA HIS A 243 -23.37 -3.10 -15.72
C HIS A 243 -24.47 -3.87 -14.99
N VAL A 244 -25.67 -3.29 -14.92
CA VAL A 244 -26.84 -3.92 -14.30
C VAL A 244 -27.69 -4.58 -15.38
N LEU A 245 -28.00 -5.86 -15.18
CA LEU A 245 -29.10 -6.55 -15.85
C LEU A 245 -30.29 -6.54 -14.90
N LYS A 246 -31.38 -5.88 -15.32
CA LYS A 246 -32.66 -5.89 -14.60
C LYS A 246 -33.20 -7.33 -14.52
N ALA A 247 -34.09 -7.58 -13.57
CA ALA A 247 -34.80 -8.86 -13.47
C ALA A 247 -35.73 -9.06 -14.69
N SER A 248 -35.93 -10.32 -15.09
CA SER A 248 -37.00 -10.73 -16.01
C SER A 248 -37.77 -11.92 -15.42
N LYS A 249 -38.90 -12.31 -16.04
CA LYS A 249 -39.74 -13.44 -15.56
C LYS A 249 -38.94 -14.72 -15.27
N GLU A 250 -37.88 -14.97 -16.02
CA GLU A 250 -37.03 -16.17 -15.91
C GLU A 250 -35.80 -16.00 -15.02
N LYS A 251 -35.28 -14.77 -14.87
CA LYS A 251 -33.88 -14.54 -14.50
C LYS A 251 -33.74 -13.40 -13.46
N PRO A 252 -33.10 -13.66 -12.31
CA PRO A 252 -32.93 -12.67 -11.25
C PRO A 252 -32.08 -11.46 -11.68
N PRO A 253 -32.16 -10.33 -10.95
CA PRO A 253 -31.33 -9.16 -11.21
C PRO A 253 -29.85 -9.50 -10.97
N ARG A 254 -28.99 -8.95 -11.82
CA ARG A 254 -27.56 -9.29 -11.85
C ARG A 254 -26.73 -8.03 -12.04
N LEU A 255 -25.71 -7.83 -11.20
CA LEU A 255 -24.64 -6.90 -11.49
C LEU A 255 -23.49 -7.69 -12.11
N TYR A 256 -23.02 -7.32 -13.30
CA TYR A 256 -21.73 -7.80 -13.79
C TYR A 256 -20.71 -6.67 -13.89
N VAL A 257 -19.44 -7.00 -13.68
CA VAL A 257 -18.33 -6.06 -13.78
C VAL A 257 -17.29 -6.64 -14.73
N ASP A 258 -17.07 -5.92 -15.83
CA ASP A 258 -16.02 -6.24 -16.79
C ASP A 258 -14.71 -5.57 -16.37
N ILE A 259 -13.67 -6.37 -16.19
CA ILE A 259 -12.38 -5.96 -15.63
C ILE A 259 -11.32 -6.10 -16.73
N LYS A 260 -10.64 -5.00 -17.07
CA LYS A 260 -9.72 -4.91 -18.22
C LYS A 260 -8.49 -4.02 -17.93
N PRO A 261 -7.29 -4.36 -18.42
CA PRO A 261 -6.90 -5.67 -18.93
C PRO A 261 -6.72 -6.66 -17.77
N ALA A 262 -7.40 -7.80 -17.79
CA ALA A 262 -7.33 -8.81 -16.74
C ALA A 262 -7.39 -10.27 -17.23
N ARG A 263 -6.94 -11.19 -16.36
CA ARG A 263 -7.09 -12.65 -16.52
C ARG A 263 -7.51 -13.34 -15.23
N ILE A 264 -8.22 -14.46 -15.35
CA ILE A 264 -8.55 -15.35 -14.23
C ILE A 264 -7.30 -16.15 -13.82
N SER A 265 -7.12 -16.41 -12.53
CA SER A 265 -6.15 -17.41 -12.02
C SER A 265 -6.72 -18.81 -12.22
N PRO A 266 -5.97 -19.78 -12.77
CA PRO A 266 -6.47 -21.14 -13.04
C PRO A 266 -6.88 -21.92 -11.77
N TYR A 267 -6.51 -21.43 -10.59
CA TYR A 267 -6.86 -22.02 -9.29
C TYR A 267 -8.22 -21.53 -8.72
N LEU A 268 -8.96 -20.69 -9.44
CA LEU A 268 -10.24 -20.14 -9.01
C LEU A 268 -11.43 -20.89 -9.62
N LYS A 269 -12.27 -21.51 -8.78
CA LYS A 269 -13.50 -22.23 -9.19
C LYS A 269 -14.50 -21.27 -9.87
N PRO A 270 -14.88 -21.46 -11.16
CA PRO A 270 -15.65 -20.47 -11.94
C PRO A 270 -17.00 -20.03 -11.36
N VAL A 271 -17.58 -20.81 -10.44
CA VAL A 271 -18.79 -20.50 -9.69
C VAL A 271 -18.53 -20.69 -8.20
N ILE A 272 -18.92 -19.69 -7.41
CA ILE A 272 -18.96 -19.72 -5.94
C ILE A 272 -20.45 -19.58 -5.55
N PRO A 273 -21.14 -20.67 -5.20
CA PRO A 273 -22.52 -20.61 -4.71
C PRO A 273 -22.55 -20.00 -3.30
N ILE A 274 -23.52 -19.13 -3.04
CA ILE A 274 -23.70 -18.43 -1.76
C ILE A 274 -25.15 -18.64 -1.33
N LYS A 275 -25.37 -19.58 -0.42
CA LYS A 275 -26.72 -20.02 -0.03
C LYS A 275 -27.48 -19.04 0.87
N ASP A 276 -26.81 -18.03 1.43
CA ASP A 276 -27.36 -17.06 2.38
C ASP A 276 -27.34 -15.62 1.84
N GLY A 277 -28.35 -14.84 2.22
CA GLY A 277 -28.41 -13.40 1.96
C GLY A 277 -28.80 -12.97 0.54
N LEU A 278 -28.43 -11.72 0.24
CA LEU A 278 -28.72 -10.98 -0.98
C LEU A 278 -28.02 -11.56 -2.21
N LEU A 279 -26.79 -12.05 -2.05
CA LEU A 279 -25.93 -12.53 -3.12
C LEU A 279 -26.06 -14.06 -3.22
N LYS A 280 -26.59 -14.57 -4.33
CA LYS A 280 -26.88 -16.01 -4.51
C LYS A 280 -25.73 -16.80 -5.11
N GLN A 281 -24.95 -16.20 -6.00
CA GLN A 281 -23.68 -16.76 -6.45
C GLN A 281 -22.79 -15.69 -7.09
N ILE A 282 -21.47 -15.93 -7.02
CA ILE A 282 -20.46 -15.22 -7.79
C ILE A 282 -20.03 -16.16 -8.92
N ARG A 283 -20.26 -15.75 -10.16
CA ARG A 283 -19.76 -16.44 -11.37
C ARG A 283 -18.67 -15.59 -12.01
N PHE A 284 -17.64 -16.17 -12.58
CA PHE A 284 -16.64 -15.40 -13.33
C PHE A 284 -16.06 -16.16 -14.51
N GLY A 285 -15.92 -15.46 -15.63
CA GLY A 285 -15.48 -16.03 -16.91
C GLY A 285 -14.55 -15.10 -17.68
N GLN A 286 -13.67 -15.69 -18.47
CA GLN A 286 -12.72 -14.97 -19.33
C GLN A 286 -13.44 -14.50 -20.60
N TYR A 287 -14.32 -13.50 -20.46
CA TYR A 287 -15.23 -13.03 -21.51
C TYR A 287 -14.51 -12.59 -22.80
N ARG A 288 -13.28 -12.04 -22.69
CA ARG A 288 -12.37 -11.84 -23.84
C ARG A 288 -10.92 -12.16 -23.42
N LYS A 289 -10.00 -12.28 -24.39
CA LYS A 289 -8.57 -12.64 -24.19
C LYS A 289 -7.80 -11.74 -23.17
N ASP A 290 -8.36 -10.58 -22.87
CA ASP A 290 -7.87 -9.54 -21.96
C ASP A 290 -8.94 -9.03 -20.96
N THR A 291 -10.15 -9.58 -20.96
CA THR A 291 -11.28 -9.06 -20.17
C THR A 291 -11.91 -10.17 -19.36
N VAL A 292 -11.98 -9.98 -18.03
CA VAL A 292 -12.67 -10.90 -17.11
C VAL A 292 -14.02 -10.28 -16.75
N ARG A 293 -15.09 -11.06 -16.92
CA ARG A 293 -16.43 -10.69 -16.46
C ARG A 293 -16.71 -11.40 -15.14
N VAL A 294 -16.98 -10.65 -14.08
CA VAL A 294 -17.49 -11.17 -12.81
C VAL A 294 -18.98 -10.86 -12.75
N VAL A 295 -19.83 -11.87 -12.63
CA VAL A 295 -21.29 -11.76 -12.54
C VAL A 295 -21.72 -12.10 -11.11
N LEU A 296 -22.51 -11.22 -10.52
CA LEU A 296 -23.08 -11.34 -9.19
C LEU A 296 -24.59 -11.54 -9.37
N ASP A 297 -25.07 -12.74 -9.06
CA ASP A 297 -26.51 -13.07 -9.15
C ASP A 297 -27.19 -12.77 -7.81
N LEU A 298 -28.26 -11.99 -7.83
CA LEU A 298 -28.80 -11.32 -6.65
C LEU A 298 -30.28 -11.64 -6.40
N ALA A 299 -30.69 -11.71 -5.14
CA ALA A 299 -32.10 -11.81 -4.75
C ALA A 299 -32.88 -10.53 -5.12
N SER A 300 -32.23 -9.38 -5.06
CA SER A 300 -32.74 -8.07 -5.49
C SER A 300 -31.56 -7.12 -5.74
N LEU A 301 -31.80 -5.98 -6.39
CA LEU A 301 -30.81 -4.91 -6.49
C LEU A 301 -31.54 -3.56 -6.50
N THR A 302 -31.03 -2.62 -5.71
CA THR A 302 -31.56 -1.25 -5.56
C THR A 302 -30.47 -0.21 -5.78
N ASP A 303 -29.28 -0.40 -5.19
CA ASP A 303 -28.09 0.45 -5.35
C ASP A 303 -26.83 -0.44 -5.39
N TYR A 304 -25.73 0.07 -5.95
CA TYR A 304 -24.42 -0.58 -5.89
C TYR A 304 -23.28 0.45 -5.94
N ARG A 305 -22.14 0.12 -5.32
CA ARG A 305 -20.94 0.97 -5.36
C ARG A 305 -19.72 0.13 -5.72
N VAL A 306 -18.99 0.51 -6.77
CA VAL A 306 -17.73 -0.15 -7.15
C VAL A 306 -16.57 0.83 -7.05
N PHE A 307 -15.58 0.51 -6.22
CA PHE A 307 -14.37 1.32 -6.04
C PHE A 307 -13.09 0.46 -6.02
N PHE A 308 -11.99 1.05 -6.48
CA PHE A 308 -10.68 0.40 -6.47
C PHE A 308 -9.87 0.74 -5.22
N LEU A 309 -9.02 -0.19 -4.83
CA LEU A 309 -8.08 -0.10 -3.73
C LEU A 309 -6.72 -0.57 -4.28
N ASP A 310 -5.77 0.32 -4.53
CA ASP A 310 -4.61 0.02 -5.39
C ASP A 310 -3.58 -0.99 -4.85
N GLU A 311 -3.32 -1.04 -3.53
CA GLU A 311 -2.34 -1.96 -2.94
C GLU A 311 -2.79 -2.59 -1.58
N PRO A 312 -2.86 -3.93 -1.46
CA PRO A 312 -2.86 -4.88 -2.56
C PRO A 312 -4.05 -4.56 -3.46
N ALA A 313 -3.82 -4.59 -4.78
CA ALA A 313 -4.81 -4.27 -5.79
C ALA A 313 -6.11 -5.03 -5.53
N ARG A 314 -7.22 -4.31 -5.37
CA ARG A 314 -8.50 -4.84 -4.90
C ARG A 314 -9.64 -4.07 -5.54
N LEU A 315 -10.61 -4.78 -6.12
CA LEU A 315 -11.88 -4.19 -6.55
C LEU A 315 -12.93 -4.49 -5.48
N VAL A 316 -13.49 -3.46 -4.85
CA VAL A 316 -14.56 -3.59 -3.86
C VAL A 316 -15.89 -3.28 -4.54
N ILE A 317 -16.87 -4.17 -4.34
CA ILE A 317 -18.22 -4.07 -4.88
C ILE A 317 -19.20 -4.19 -3.72
N ASP A 318 -19.86 -3.09 -3.38
CA ASP A 318 -20.98 -3.06 -2.44
C ASP A 318 -22.29 -3.21 -3.22
N LEU A 319 -23.20 -4.02 -2.68
CA LEU A 319 -24.49 -4.40 -3.26
C LEU A 319 -25.61 -4.14 -2.25
N ILE A 320 -26.70 -3.54 -2.69
CA ILE A 320 -27.83 -3.15 -1.85
C ILE A 320 -29.14 -3.70 -2.42
N GLY A 321 -29.90 -4.39 -1.58
CA GLY A 321 -31.15 -5.05 -1.92
C GLY A 321 -32.41 -4.32 -1.46
N LYS A 322 -33.55 -4.79 -1.95
CA LYS A 322 -34.88 -4.30 -1.56
C LYS A 322 -35.08 -4.47 -0.06
N GLY A 323 -35.43 -3.38 0.62
CA GLY A 323 -35.61 -3.35 2.08
C GLY A 323 -34.36 -2.94 2.88
N PHE A 324 -33.21 -2.72 2.24
CA PHE A 324 -32.14 -1.89 2.81
C PHE A 324 -32.60 -0.43 2.77
N SER A 325 -32.82 0.18 3.94
CA SER A 325 -33.19 1.59 4.07
C SER A 325 -32.07 2.33 4.77
N GLU A 326 -31.56 3.40 4.15
CA GLU A 326 -30.51 4.24 4.75
C GLU A 326 -31.04 5.04 5.94
N LYS A 327 -32.32 5.43 5.90
CA LYS A 327 -33.03 5.88 7.10
C LYS A 327 -33.47 4.65 7.91
N PRO A 328 -33.05 4.50 9.17
CA PRO A 328 -33.63 3.51 10.06
C PRO A 328 -35.10 3.83 10.31
N ALA A 329 -36.02 3.17 9.60
CA ALA A 329 -37.39 3.05 10.10
C ALA A 329 -37.30 2.42 11.49
N CYS A 330 -37.73 3.16 12.53
CA CYS A 330 -37.68 2.66 13.89
C CYS A 330 -38.53 1.38 14.01
N PRO A 331 -38.18 0.45 14.90
CA PRO A 331 -39.10 -0.62 15.25
C PRO A 331 -40.30 0.03 15.98
N ALA A 332 -41.40 -0.71 16.12
CA ALA A 332 -42.38 -0.35 17.15
C ALA A 332 -41.66 -0.18 18.50
N PRO A 333 -42.07 0.78 19.36
CA PRO A 333 -41.44 0.97 20.65
C PRO A 333 -41.46 -0.33 21.47
N PRO A 334 -40.47 -0.57 22.35
CA PRO A 334 -40.54 -1.68 23.29
C PRO A 334 -41.84 -1.58 24.09
N LYS A 335 -42.46 -2.73 24.39
CA LYS A 335 -43.68 -2.76 25.23
C LYS A 335 -43.42 -2.00 26.53
N ILE A 336 -44.40 -1.17 26.90
CA ILE A 336 -44.29 -0.25 28.03
C ILE A 336 -44.12 -1.05 29.32
N ILE A 337 -43.08 -0.70 30.08
CA ILE A 337 -42.94 -1.01 31.50
C ILE A 337 -42.61 0.33 32.16
N ASN A 338 -43.48 0.78 33.07
CA ASN A 338 -43.43 2.07 33.78
C ASN A 338 -43.33 3.27 32.81
N GLY A 339 -44.48 3.71 32.31
CA GLY A 339 -44.59 4.53 31.11
C GLY A 339 -44.10 5.97 31.24
N GLU A 340 -43.00 6.28 30.55
CA GLU A 340 -42.75 7.61 29.96
C GLU A 340 -41.94 7.42 28.65
N ILE A 341 -42.55 7.73 27.50
CA ILE A 341 -41.88 7.67 26.19
C ILE A 341 -41.69 9.11 25.70
N SER A 342 -40.44 9.54 25.51
CA SER A 342 -40.19 10.88 24.98
C SER A 342 -40.66 11.00 23.53
N LEU A 343 -41.16 12.17 23.14
CA LEU A 343 -41.60 12.47 21.76
C LEU A 343 -40.52 12.15 20.71
N ALA A 344 -39.24 12.29 21.07
CA ALA A 344 -38.09 11.94 20.21
C ALA A 344 -37.78 10.43 20.11
N GLN A 345 -38.54 9.57 20.79
CA GLN A 345 -38.62 8.12 20.53
C GLN A 345 -39.77 7.80 19.57
N GLN A 346 -40.92 8.46 19.72
CA GLN A 346 -42.07 8.33 18.80
C GLN A 346 -41.72 8.82 17.38
N LEU A 347 -41.05 9.98 17.27
CA LEU A 347 -40.63 10.57 15.98
C LEU A 347 -39.41 9.87 15.31
N GLY A 348 -39.01 8.68 15.77
CA GLY A 348 -37.97 7.87 15.13
C GLY A 348 -36.53 8.36 15.24
N LEU A 349 -36.26 9.44 15.98
CA LEU A 349 -34.95 10.12 16.13
C LEU A 349 -33.97 9.37 17.06
N CYS A 350 -33.96 8.04 17.04
CA CYS A 350 -33.18 7.21 17.97
C CYS A 350 -32.04 6.46 17.28
N ILE A 351 -30.83 6.62 17.84
CA ILE A 351 -29.67 5.78 17.52
C ILE A 351 -29.92 4.40 18.15
N ARG A 352 -30.19 3.41 17.31
CA ARG A 352 -30.58 2.05 17.69
C ARG A 352 -29.38 1.12 17.81
N ARG A 353 -28.35 1.32 16.97
CA ARG A 353 -27.17 0.46 16.92
C ARG A 353 -25.88 1.24 16.70
N VAL A 354 -24.94 1.10 17.63
CA VAL A 354 -23.55 1.60 17.46
C VAL A 354 -22.62 0.42 17.17
N VAL A 355 -21.77 0.54 16.15
CA VAL A 355 -20.66 -0.40 15.94
C VAL A 355 -19.36 0.21 16.46
N ILE A 356 -18.74 -0.50 17.40
CA ILE A 356 -17.41 -0.18 17.91
C ILE A 356 -16.39 -1.08 17.23
N ASP A 357 -15.30 -0.50 16.75
CA ASP A 357 -14.20 -1.23 16.14
C ASP A 357 -12.94 -1.15 17.02
N PRO A 358 -12.54 -2.22 17.74
CA PRO A 358 -11.26 -2.24 18.43
C PRO A 358 -10.13 -2.47 17.42
N GLY A 359 -9.24 -1.49 17.26
CA GLY A 359 -8.12 -1.51 16.31
C GLY A 359 -7.27 -2.80 16.37
N HIS A 360 -6.66 -3.17 15.24
CA HIS A 360 -5.75 -4.33 15.12
C HIS A 360 -6.37 -5.67 15.58
N GLY A 361 -5.55 -6.63 16.05
CA GLY A 361 -5.97 -7.90 16.63
C GLY A 361 -5.24 -9.11 16.05
N GLY A 362 -5.14 -10.19 16.84
CA GLY A 362 -4.51 -11.45 16.44
C GLY A 362 -3.04 -11.25 16.06
N ARG A 363 -2.71 -11.49 14.78
CA ARG A 363 -1.35 -11.29 14.22
C ARG A 363 -0.89 -9.84 14.17
N ASP A 364 -1.82 -8.88 14.19
CA ASP A 364 -1.51 -7.45 14.21
C ASP A 364 -1.56 -6.92 15.65
N PRO A 365 -0.42 -6.50 16.25
CA PRO A 365 -0.38 -5.98 17.61
C PRO A 365 -0.85 -4.53 17.75
N GLY A 366 -0.94 -3.77 16.65
CA GLY A 366 -0.88 -2.31 16.68
C GLY A 366 0.47 -1.79 17.19
N CYS A 367 0.51 -0.57 17.71
CA CYS A 367 1.68 -0.07 18.40
C CYS A 367 1.97 -0.90 19.67
N ARG A 368 3.25 -0.99 20.04
CA ARG A 368 3.70 -1.86 21.15
C ARG A 368 4.98 -1.38 21.81
N ASN A 369 5.15 -1.74 23.07
CA ASN A 369 6.41 -1.62 23.80
C ASN A 369 6.77 -3.00 24.43
N ARG A 370 7.62 -3.04 25.46
CA ARG A 370 8.01 -4.29 26.16
C ARG A 370 6.89 -4.94 26.99
N ARG A 371 5.85 -4.19 27.37
CA ARG A 371 4.80 -4.59 28.33
C ARG A 371 3.39 -4.54 27.75
N LEU A 372 3.12 -3.60 26.86
CA LEU A 372 1.80 -3.33 26.30
C LEU A 372 1.78 -3.49 24.77
N LYS A 373 0.62 -3.91 24.25
CA LYS A 373 0.28 -3.92 22.82
C LYS A 373 -1.11 -3.29 22.69
N GLU A 374 -1.24 -2.33 21.80
CA GLU A 374 -2.46 -1.58 21.53
C GLU A 374 -3.70 -2.46 21.39
N LYS A 375 -3.60 -3.54 20.62
CA LYS A 375 -4.71 -4.48 20.36
C LYS A 375 -5.42 -5.02 21.61
N HIS A 376 -4.77 -5.04 22.78
CA HIS A 376 -5.35 -5.45 24.06
C HIS A 376 -5.98 -4.27 24.81
N ILE A 377 -5.35 -3.09 24.76
CA ILE A 377 -5.85 -1.85 25.35
C ILE A 377 -7.19 -1.47 24.70
N VAL A 378 -7.21 -1.38 23.37
CA VAL A 378 -8.40 -0.96 22.62
C VAL A 378 -9.55 -1.96 22.79
N LEU A 379 -9.27 -3.27 22.82
CA LEU A 379 -10.29 -4.30 23.08
C LEU A 379 -10.91 -4.15 24.48
N ARG A 380 -10.13 -3.74 25.50
CA ARG A 380 -10.65 -3.48 26.84
C ARG A 380 -11.52 -2.22 26.88
N VAL A 381 -11.06 -1.13 26.26
CA VAL A 381 -11.80 0.14 26.18
C VAL A 381 -13.10 -0.04 25.39
N SER A 382 -13.08 -0.72 24.25
CA SER A 382 -14.29 -1.00 23.45
C SER A 382 -15.34 -1.82 24.20
N LYS A 383 -14.93 -2.75 25.08
CA LYS A 383 -15.86 -3.52 25.93
C LYS A 383 -16.50 -2.65 27.01
N LEU A 384 -15.72 -1.82 27.69
CA LEU A 384 -16.22 -0.85 28.68
C LEU A 384 -17.14 0.18 28.02
N LEU A 385 -16.78 0.68 26.83
CA LEU A 385 -17.59 1.60 26.04
C LEU A 385 -18.92 0.96 25.62
N ALA A 386 -18.93 -0.31 25.23
CA ALA A 386 -20.15 -1.03 24.89
C ALA A 386 -21.11 -1.20 26.08
N GLN A 387 -20.58 -1.50 27.27
CA GLN A 387 -21.39 -1.54 28.50
C GLN A 387 -21.99 -0.16 28.80
N LYS A 388 -21.18 0.90 28.77
CA LYS A 388 -21.60 2.27 29.08
C LYS A 388 -22.59 2.84 28.05
N LEU A 389 -22.47 2.51 26.76
CA LEU A 389 -23.41 2.96 25.73
C LEU A 389 -24.77 2.27 25.88
N ARG A 390 -24.81 0.95 26.09
CA ARG A 390 -26.06 0.22 26.37
C ARG A 390 -26.79 0.82 27.57
N ALA A 391 -26.07 1.06 28.67
CA ALA A 391 -26.64 1.65 29.88
C ALA A 391 -27.11 3.11 29.72
N LYS A 392 -26.44 3.94 28.91
CA LYS A 392 -26.78 5.37 28.75
C LYS A 392 -27.79 5.68 27.65
N LEU A 393 -27.96 4.78 26.67
CA LEU A 393 -28.76 5.03 25.46
C LEU A 393 -29.80 3.94 25.16
N GLY A 394 -29.76 2.78 25.83
CA GLY A 394 -30.62 1.63 25.50
C GLY A 394 -30.35 1.00 24.13
N CYS A 395 -29.28 1.41 23.45
CA CYS A 395 -28.99 0.99 22.08
C CYS A 395 -28.25 -0.35 22.01
N GLU A 396 -28.44 -1.09 20.92
CA GLU A 396 -27.61 -2.24 20.59
C GLU A 396 -26.17 -1.78 20.34
N VAL A 397 -25.20 -2.52 20.86
CA VAL A 397 -23.79 -2.23 20.61
C VAL A 397 -23.08 -3.49 20.15
N VAL A 398 -22.53 -3.43 18.94
CA VAL A 398 -21.81 -4.54 18.29
C VAL A 398 -20.33 -4.19 18.22
N LEU A 399 -19.47 -5.15 18.53
CA LEU A 399 -18.02 -5.01 18.32
C LEU A 399 -17.61 -5.77 17.06
N THR A 400 -16.73 -5.19 16.23
CA THR A 400 -16.15 -5.91 15.07
C THR A 400 -15.33 -7.14 15.50
N ARG A 401 -14.79 -7.13 16.73
CA ARG A 401 -14.19 -8.30 17.40
C ARG A 401 -14.41 -8.25 18.91
N THR A 402 -14.73 -9.41 19.52
CA THR A 402 -14.86 -9.57 20.98
C THR A 402 -13.68 -10.33 21.61
N LYS A 403 -12.85 -10.97 20.78
CA LYS A 403 -11.64 -11.74 21.12
C LYS A 403 -10.40 -11.15 20.44
N ASP A 404 -9.23 -11.74 20.69
CA ASP A 404 -7.95 -11.33 20.09
C ASP A 404 -7.74 -11.94 18.68
N VAL A 405 -8.56 -11.50 17.72
CA VAL A 405 -8.56 -11.99 16.33
C VAL A 405 -8.27 -10.86 15.34
N PHE A 406 -7.63 -11.19 14.21
CA PHE A 406 -7.33 -10.22 13.15
C PHE A 406 -8.55 -10.02 12.24
N ILE A 407 -9.09 -8.80 12.19
CA ILE A 407 -10.14 -8.40 11.23
C ILE A 407 -9.53 -7.47 10.17
N PRO A 408 -9.57 -7.83 8.87
CA PRO A 408 -9.17 -6.95 7.76
C PRO A 408 -9.93 -5.63 7.75
N LEU A 409 -9.31 -4.54 7.29
CA LEU A 409 -9.89 -3.20 7.36
C LEU A 409 -11.22 -3.11 6.57
N GLU A 410 -11.29 -3.67 5.36
CA GLU A 410 -12.53 -3.70 4.56
C GLU A 410 -13.69 -4.47 5.22
N GLN A 411 -13.38 -5.43 6.11
CA GLN A 411 -14.38 -6.22 6.83
C GLN A 411 -14.99 -5.44 8.01
N ARG A 412 -14.25 -4.50 8.61
CA ARG A 412 -14.72 -3.67 9.74
C ARG A 412 -15.90 -2.80 9.32
N THR A 413 -15.78 -2.10 8.18
CA THR A 413 -16.90 -1.30 7.63
C THR A 413 -17.97 -2.17 6.98
N ALA A 414 -17.64 -3.37 6.46
CA ALA A 414 -18.64 -4.34 6.01
C ALA A 414 -19.55 -4.81 7.16
N ILE A 415 -18.99 -5.10 8.33
CA ILE A 415 -19.76 -5.44 9.55
C ILE A 415 -20.70 -4.29 9.92
N ALA A 416 -20.22 -3.04 9.87
CA ALA A 416 -21.04 -1.86 10.17
C ALA A 416 -22.22 -1.69 9.21
N ASN A 417 -21.98 -1.86 7.90
CA ASN A 417 -23.01 -1.76 6.86
C ASN A 417 -24.01 -2.93 6.94
N MET A 418 -23.56 -4.19 7.04
CA MET A 418 -24.43 -5.37 7.21
C MET A 418 -25.29 -5.30 8.47
N LYS A 419 -24.78 -4.68 9.54
CA LYS A 419 -25.53 -4.48 10.78
C LYS A 419 -26.42 -3.22 10.75
N ARG A 420 -26.46 -2.46 9.65
CA ARG A 420 -27.19 -1.18 9.56
C ARG A 420 -26.91 -0.30 10.79
N ALA A 421 -25.63 -0.08 11.11
CA ALA A 421 -25.23 0.69 12.27
C ALA A 421 -25.52 2.19 12.03
N ASP A 422 -26.04 2.88 13.04
CA ASP A 422 -26.33 4.30 12.97
C ASP A 422 -25.08 5.16 13.25
N LEU A 423 -24.05 4.58 13.91
CA LEU A 423 -22.71 5.17 14.07
C LEU A 423 -21.61 4.09 14.00
N PHE A 424 -20.43 4.49 13.54
CA PHE A 424 -19.19 3.70 13.59
C PHE A 424 -18.10 4.42 14.38
N VAL A 425 -17.51 3.73 15.37
CA VAL A 425 -16.48 4.29 16.26
C VAL A 425 -15.30 3.33 16.38
N SER A 426 -14.21 3.60 15.67
CA SER A 426 -12.96 2.86 15.81
C SER A 426 -12.09 3.42 16.94
N ILE A 427 -11.41 2.55 17.68
CA ILE A 427 -10.62 2.88 18.89
C ILE A 427 -9.17 2.43 18.68
N HIS A 428 -8.24 3.38 18.76
CA HIS A 428 -6.80 3.22 18.51
C HIS A 428 -5.95 3.93 19.59
N VAL A 429 -4.64 3.67 19.60
CA VAL A 429 -3.64 4.26 20.51
C VAL A 429 -2.40 4.70 19.71
N ASN A 430 -2.28 6.01 19.50
CA ASN A 430 -1.23 6.63 18.70
C ASN A 430 0.21 6.31 19.20
N SER A 431 1.19 6.42 18.30
CA SER A 431 2.61 6.20 18.61
C SER A 431 3.51 7.11 17.77
N SER A 432 4.26 8.00 18.44
CA SER A 432 5.16 8.95 17.80
C SER A 432 6.64 8.59 18.00
N PRO A 433 7.51 8.79 16.98
CA PRO A 433 8.96 8.80 17.17
C PRO A 433 9.43 9.85 18.20
N ARG A 434 8.67 10.93 18.39
CA ARG A 434 8.89 11.91 19.46
C ARG A 434 8.22 11.41 20.74
N ARG A 435 8.96 10.71 21.62
CA ARG A 435 8.46 10.19 22.91
C ARG A 435 7.83 11.25 23.85
N ARG A 436 8.04 12.55 23.59
CA ARG A 436 7.38 13.67 24.30
C ARG A 436 5.97 14.01 23.77
N ALA A 437 5.50 13.43 22.66
CA ALA A 437 4.12 13.59 22.20
C ALA A 437 3.15 12.88 23.16
N TYR A 438 2.02 13.52 23.49
CA TYR A 438 0.93 12.99 24.32
C TYR A 438 -0.36 13.77 24.03
N GLY A 439 -1.50 13.25 24.49
CA GLY A 439 -2.83 13.85 24.30
C GLY A 439 -3.76 13.01 23.45
N ILE A 440 -5.00 13.49 23.32
CA ILE A 440 -6.13 12.79 22.66
C ILE A 440 -6.39 13.42 21.29
N GLU A 441 -6.64 12.60 20.26
CA GLU A 441 -7.08 13.03 18.93
C GLU A 441 -8.33 12.27 18.50
N THR A 442 -9.23 12.92 17.76
CA THR A 442 -10.37 12.24 17.12
C THR A 442 -10.40 12.58 15.64
N TYR A 443 -10.48 11.56 14.79
CA TYR A 443 -10.39 11.67 13.35
C TYR A 443 -11.70 11.32 12.65
N TYR A 444 -11.99 12.02 11.56
CA TYR A 444 -13.00 11.62 10.57
C TYR A 444 -12.40 11.54 9.16
N LEU A 445 -13.11 10.87 8.24
CA LEU A 445 -12.63 10.62 6.88
C LEU A 445 -12.68 11.90 6.03
N ASN A 446 -11.52 12.46 5.71
CA ASN A 446 -11.33 13.48 4.67
C ASN A 446 -9.83 13.53 4.30
N PHE A 447 -9.45 14.40 3.38
CA PHE A 447 -8.04 14.75 3.15
C PHE A 447 -7.42 15.29 4.44
N ALA A 448 -6.27 14.76 4.87
CA ALA A 448 -5.51 15.40 5.94
C ALA A 448 -4.75 16.60 5.37
N SER A 449 -4.82 17.73 6.07
CA SER A 449 -4.03 18.92 5.78
C SER A 449 -2.62 18.88 6.40
N ASP A 450 -2.37 18.00 7.38
CA ASP A 450 -1.15 18.00 8.18
C ASP A 450 -0.30 16.70 8.11
N GLU A 451 1.01 16.86 8.24
CA GLU A 451 2.01 15.78 8.10
C GLU A 451 1.98 14.77 9.26
N GLU A 452 1.44 15.11 10.43
CA GLU A 452 1.25 14.20 11.56
C GLU A 452 0.05 13.29 11.32
N ALA A 453 -1.11 13.84 10.96
CA ALA A 453 -2.29 13.07 10.55
C ALA A 453 -2.00 12.15 9.36
N MET A 454 -1.26 12.61 8.34
CA MET A 454 -0.84 11.74 7.22
C MET A 454 0.09 10.60 7.67
N ARG A 455 0.89 10.78 8.72
CA ARG A 455 1.73 9.70 9.30
C ARG A 455 0.93 8.72 10.14
N VAL A 456 -0.04 9.18 10.93
CA VAL A 456 -0.97 8.30 11.67
C VAL A 456 -1.77 7.45 10.68
N ALA A 457 -2.38 8.08 9.67
CA ALA A 457 -3.08 7.38 8.60
C ALA A 457 -2.18 6.36 7.89
N ALA A 458 -0.89 6.67 7.64
CA ALA A 458 0.05 5.72 7.03
C ALA A 458 0.39 4.52 7.93
N LEU A 459 0.32 4.67 9.26
CA LEU A 459 0.58 3.60 10.23
C LEU A 459 -0.64 2.69 10.37
N GLU A 460 -1.83 3.26 10.52
CA GLU A 460 -3.06 2.47 10.67
C GLU A 460 -3.46 1.80 9.36
N ASN A 461 -3.19 2.48 8.23
CA ASN A 461 -3.31 1.87 6.92
C ASN A 461 -2.16 0.89 6.60
N ALA A 462 -1.16 0.65 7.46
CA ALA A 462 -0.08 -0.33 7.21
C ALA A 462 -0.53 -1.80 7.33
N ALA A 463 -1.77 -2.04 7.79
CA ALA A 463 -2.47 -3.32 7.63
C ALA A 463 -3.16 -3.45 6.25
N SER A 464 -3.32 -2.35 5.51
CA SER A 464 -3.41 -2.34 4.04
C SER A 464 -1.99 -2.16 3.46
N THR A 465 -1.81 -2.00 2.14
CA THR A 465 -0.51 -1.57 1.59
C THR A 465 -0.63 -0.35 0.67
N HIS A 466 -1.68 0.45 0.85
CA HIS A 466 -1.97 1.64 0.04
C HIS A 466 -0.94 2.76 0.21
N SER A 467 -0.67 3.51 -0.85
CA SER A 467 0.08 4.77 -0.73
C SER A 467 -0.84 5.96 -0.44
N LEU A 468 -0.26 6.98 0.17
CA LEU A 468 -0.99 8.15 0.65
C LEU A 468 -1.61 9.00 -0.48
N SER A 469 -0.99 9.06 -1.66
CA SER A 469 -1.52 9.81 -2.81
C SER A 469 -2.70 9.09 -3.49
N GLU A 470 -2.66 7.76 -3.57
CA GLU A 470 -3.73 6.97 -4.20
C GLU A 470 -5.02 7.00 -3.35
N LEU A 471 -4.87 7.05 -2.02
CA LEU A 471 -5.99 7.27 -1.11
C LEU A 471 -6.64 8.66 -1.29
N GLN A 472 -5.90 9.68 -1.73
CA GLN A 472 -6.46 11.00 -2.03
C GLN A 472 -7.28 10.97 -3.33
N ASP A 473 -6.80 10.31 -4.40
CA ASP A 473 -7.59 10.18 -5.63
C ASP A 473 -8.84 9.31 -5.44
N LEU A 474 -8.75 8.27 -4.61
CA LEU A 474 -9.90 7.49 -4.14
C LEU A 474 -10.90 8.36 -3.37
N LEU A 475 -10.43 9.22 -2.47
CA LEU A 475 -11.29 10.11 -1.68
C LEU A 475 -12.12 11.03 -2.57
N LYS A 476 -11.53 11.63 -3.62
CA LYS A 476 -12.25 12.51 -4.56
C LYS A 476 -13.52 11.86 -5.13
N GLY A 477 -13.45 10.57 -5.49
CA GLY A 477 -14.60 9.81 -5.98
C GLY A 477 -15.52 9.21 -4.90
N ILE A 478 -15.12 9.23 -3.63
CA ILE A 478 -15.89 8.63 -2.52
C ILE A 478 -16.63 9.66 -1.67
N LEU A 479 -16.10 10.87 -1.52
CA LEU A 479 -16.60 11.87 -0.57
C LEU A 479 -18.03 12.36 -0.85
N LEU A 480 -18.47 12.31 -2.11
CA LEU A 480 -19.80 12.78 -2.56
C LEU A 480 -20.99 12.19 -1.78
N ASN A 481 -20.89 10.95 -1.29
CA ASN A 481 -21.96 10.27 -0.55
C ASN A 481 -21.52 9.88 0.89
N THR A 482 -20.55 10.58 1.48
CA THR A 482 -20.12 10.33 2.87
C THR A 482 -20.77 11.29 3.85
N LYS A 483 -21.12 10.78 5.04
CA LYS A 483 -21.74 11.52 6.15
C LYS A 483 -20.73 12.41 6.88
N LEU A 484 -20.12 13.35 6.15
CA LEU A 484 -18.96 14.14 6.59
C LEU A 484 -19.30 15.07 7.75
N GLU A 485 -20.33 15.89 7.60
CA GLU A 485 -20.76 16.84 8.62
C GLU A 485 -21.22 16.13 9.88
N GLU A 486 -21.96 15.04 9.74
CA GLU A 486 -22.39 14.24 10.88
C GLU A 486 -21.21 13.53 11.57
N SER A 487 -20.18 13.11 10.81
CA SER A 487 -18.93 12.54 11.36
C SER A 487 -18.06 13.58 12.05
N HIS A 488 -17.98 14.80 11.51
CA HIS A 488 -17.29 15.93 12.11
C HIS A 488 -17.94 16.33 13.44
N ARG A 489 -19.27 16.50 13.46
CA ARG A 489 -20.06 16.76 14.66
C ARG A 489 -19.95 15.65 15.72
N LEU A 490 -19.85 14.39 15.29
CA LEU A 490 -19.58 13.24 16.17
C LEU A 490 -18.16 13.32 16.76
N ALA A 491 -17.16 13.60 15.93
CA ALA A 491 -15.77 13.73 16.34
C ALA A 491 -15.57 14.85 17.36
N GLU A 492 -16.18 16.02 17.14
CA GLU A 492 -16.18 17.12 18.11
C GLU A 492 -16.76 16.68 19.46
N ALA A 493 -17.94 16.06 19.44
CA ALA A 493 -18.65 15.68 20.65
C ALA A 493 -17.86 14.64 21.45
N VAL A 494 -17.23 13.67 20.78
CA VAL A 494 -16.33 12.67 21.38
C VAL A 494 -15.07 13.35 21.95
N GLN A 495 -14.33 14.10 21.15
CA GLN A 495 -13.10 14.79 21.56
C GLN A 495 -13.31 15.66 22.80
N ARG A 496 -14.30 16.56 22.73
CA ARG A 496 -14.63 17.54 23.78
C ARG A 496 -15.02 16.86 25.10
N ASN A 497 -15.81 15.79 25.05
CA ASN A 497 -16.24 15.07 26.27
C ASN A 497 -15.18 14.12 26.81
N LEU A 498 -14.37 13.50 25.97
CA LEU A 498 -13.24 12.66 26.39
C LEU A 498 -12.19 13.50 27.12
N VAL A 499 -11.76 14.61 26.54
CA VAL A 499 -10.81 15.54 27.17
C VAL A 499 -11.39 16.14 28.46
N LYS A 500 -12.65 16.59 28.47
CA LYS A 500 -13.32 17.11 29.69
C LYS A 500 -13.44 16.06 30.79
N THR A 501 -13.64 14.79 30.45
CA THR A 501 -13.75 13.69 31.43
C THR A 501 -12.39 13.34 32.03
N LEU A 502 -11.35 13.21 31.20
CA LEU A 502 -10.00 12.85 31.68
C LEU A 502 -9.37 13.96 32.53
N ARG A 503 -9.55 15.24 32.16
CA ARG A 503 -9.01 16.41 32.89
C ARG A 503 -9.48 16.53 34.34
N ARG A 504 -10.56 15.84 34.73
CA ARG A 504 -11.07 15.79 36.12
C ARG A 504 -10.18 14.98 37.07
N ARG A 505 -9.45 13.97 36.56
CA ARG A 505 -8.64 13.06 37.39
C ARG A 505 -7.18 12.94 36.97
N TYR A 506 -6.86 13.27 35.71
CA TYR A 506 -5.50 13.17 35.17
C TYR A 506 -5.05 14.53 34.64
N ARG A 507 -3.85 14.97 35.04
CA ARG A 507 -3.15 16.14 34.49
C ARG A 507 -1.69 15.77 34.18
N PRO A 508 -1.04 16.39 33.18
CA PRO A 508 -1.68 17.14 32.09
C PRO A 508 -2.44 16.20 31.13
N VAL A 509 -3.51 16.69 30.52
CA VAL A 509 -4.22 16.04 29.40
C VAL A 509 -4.33 17.05 28.27
N LYS A 510 -3.50 16.85 27.25
CA LYS A 510 -3.46 17.71 26.07
C LYS A 510 -4.63 17.38 25.15
N ASP A 511 -5.40 18.41 24.81
CA ASP A 511 -6.30 18.37 23.67
C ASP A 511 -5.46 18.58 22.39
N ARG A 512 -5.72 17.79 21.36
CA ARG A 512 -5.05 17.88 20.06
C ARG A 512 -6.06 18.04 18.91
N GLY A 513 -7.31 18.35 19.26
CA GLY A 513 -8.39 18.68 18.34
C GLY A 513 -9.04 17.48 17.64
N VAL A 514 -10.05 17.83 16.84
CA VAL A 514 -10.54 16.98 15.77
C VAL A 514 -9.63 17.15 14.56
N ARG A 515 -9.38 16.08 13.81
CA ARG A 515 -8.55 16.09 12.61
C ARG A 515 -9.19 15.28 11.48
N THR A 516 -8.65 15.44 10.28
CA THR A 516 -9.03 14.68 9.08
C THR A 516 -7.90 13.74 8.68
N ALA A 517 -8.22 12.53 8.19
CA ALA A 517 -7.24 11.71 7.49
C ALA A 517 -7.84 10.58 6.62
N PRO A 518 -7.08 10.06 5.63
CA PRO A 518 -7.54 9.01 4.71
C PRO A 518 -7.50 7.60 5.33
N PHE A 519 -8.19 7.38 6.46
CA PHE A 519 -8.22 6.08 7.13
C PHE A 519 -9.06 5.05 6.36
N VAL A 520 -8.44 3.92 5.99
CA VAL A 520 -9.10 2.82 5.27
C VAL A 520 -10.19 2.15 6.11
N VAL A 521 -10.10 2.20 7.44
CA VAL A 521 -11.16 1.73 8.36
C VAL A 521 -12.39 2.64 8.40
N LEU A 522 -12.34 3.83 7.79
CA LEU A 522 -13.50 4.71 7.61
C LEU A 522 -14.00 4.72 6.15
N ILE A 523 -13.24 4.17 5.20
CA ILE A 523 -13.63 4.11 3.78
C ILE A 523 -14.79 3.12 3.60
N GLY A 524 -15.85 3.60 2.94
CA GLY A 524 -17.01 2.78 2.58
C GLY A 524 -17.93 2.44 3.76
N THR A 525 -17.96 3.25 4.82
CA THR A 525 -19.12 3.32 5.73
C THR A 525 -20.30 4.02 5.05
N ARG A 526 -21.54 3.71 5.46
CA ARG A 526 -22.75 4.48 5.08
C ARG A 526 -23.33 5.34 6.22
N MET A 527 -22.70 5.30 7.40
CA MET A 527 -23.09 6.03 8.62
C MET A 527 -21.96 6.97 9.09
N PRO A 528 -22.25 7.94 9.97
CA PRO A 528 -21.23 8.78 10.59
C PRO A 528 -20.15 7.94 11.28
N ALA A 529 -18.88 8.23 10.97
CA ALA A 529 -17.76 7.34 11.25
C ALA A 529 -16.52 8.10 11.75
N VAL A 530 -15.98 7.68 12.90
CA VAL A 530 -14.80 8.29 13.53
C VAL A 530 -13.79 7.26 14.01
N LEU A 531 -12.52 7.68 14.12
CA LEU A 531 -11.43 6.95 14.76
C LEU A 531 -10.92 7.78 15.95
N VAL A 532 -10.83 7.19 17.14
CA VAL A 532 -10.45 7.87 18.39
C VAL A 532 -9.09 7.38 18.86
N GLU A 533 -8.12 8.30 18.95
CA GLU A 533 -6.79 8.07 19.50
C GLU A 533 -6.76 8.42 20.98
N ILE A 534 -6.77 7.41 21.84
CA ILE A 534 -7.01 7.59 23.29
C ILE A 534 -5.74 7.92 24.11
N GLY A 535 -4.63 8.27 23.45
CA GLY A 535 -3.34 8.59 24.06
C GLY A 535 -2.17 8.03 23.25
N PHE A 536 -0.92 8.33 23.66
CA PHE A 536 0.29 7.94 22.93
C PHE A 536 1.09 6.84 23.62
N LEU A 537 1.07 5.58 23.15
CA LEU A 537 1.81 4.47 23.79
C LEU A 537 3.35 4.66 23.77
N SER A 538 3.85 5.51 22.87
CA SER A 538 5.25 5.93 22.82
C SER A 538 5.70 6.79 24.01
N ASN A 539 4.76 7.34 24.80
CA ASN A 539 5.01 8.28 25.88
C ASN A 539 5.01 7.58 27.25
N PRO A 540 6.04 7.75 28.11
CA PRO A 540 6.09 7.10 29.43
C PRO A 540 4.96 7.44 30.40
N MET A 541 4.34 8.62 30.29
CA MET A 541 3.20 9.03 31.14
C MET A 541 1.90 8.37 30.65
N GLU A 542 1.65 8.44 29.35
CA GLU A 542 0.47 7.83 28.74
C GLU A 542 0.56 6.30 28.83
N GLU A 543 1.75 5.69 28.69
CA GLU A 543 2.00 4.25 28.92
C GLU A 543 1.56 3.82 30.33
N LYS A 544 1.86 4.62 31.37
CA LYS A 544 1.40 4.35 32.74
C LYS A 544 -0.13 4.42 32.85
N ARG A 545 -0.77 5.39 32.19
CA ARG A 545 -2.23 5.59 32.14
C ARG A 545 -2.95 4.49 31.37
N LEU A 546 -2.46 4.11 30.20
CA LEU A 546 -3.02 3.06 29.34
C LEU A 546 -2.93 1.64 29.96
N ARG A 547 -2.20 1.49 31.06
CA ARG A 547 -2.18 0.30 31.92
C ARG A 547 -3.20 0.35 33.07
N ASP A 548 -3.60 1.54 33.52
CA ASP A 548 -4.48 1.76 34.67
C ASP A 548 -5.96 1.46 34.30
N PRO A 549 -6.62 0.47 34.95
CA PRO A 549 -8.04 0.20 34.74
C PRO A 549 -8.94 1.43 34.93
N LYS A 550 -8.61 2.33 35.88
CA LYS A 550 -9.41 3.52 36.21
C LYS A 550 -9.32 4.57 35.10
N TYR A 551 -8.16 4.68 34.44
CA TYR A 551 -7.98 5.52 33.25
C TYR A 551 -8.77 4.97 32.06
N LEU A 552 -8.67 3.66 31.78
CA LEU A 552 -9.37 3.03 30.66
C LEU A 552 -10.90 3.08 30.80
N ASP A 553 -11.43 3.00 32.03
CA ASP A 553 -12.86 3.24 32.27
C ASP A 553 -13.26 4.70 32.04
N LEU A 554 -12.45 5.66 32.48
CA LEU A 554 -12.71 7.10 32.26
C LEU A 554 -12.56 7.51 30.79
N VAL A 555 -11.71 6.83 30.00
CA VAL A 555 -11.70 6.95 28.54
C VAL A 555 -13.03 6.47 27.95
N ALA A 556 -13.49 5.27 28.32
CA ALA A 556 -14.75 4.73 27.84
C ALA A 556 -15.97 5.58 28.26
N GLU A 557 -15.97 6.13 29.47
CA GLU A 557 -16.99 7.07 29.97
C GLU A 557 -16.97 8.40 29.22
N GLY A 558 -15.79 8.93 28.90
CA GLY A 558 -15.63 10.16 28.13
C GLY A 558 -16.17 10.04 26.70
N ILE A 559 -15.86 8.94 26.02
CA ILE A 559 -16.38 8.63 24.68
C ILE A 559 -17.89 8.38 24.74
N ALA A 560 -18.39 7.63 25.72
CA ALA A 560 -19.82 7.38 25.91
C ALA A 560 -20.60 8.69 26.14
N ARG A 561 -20.05 9.63 26.93
CA ARG A 561 -20.63 10.97 27.12
C ARG A 561 -20.64 11.79 25.83
N GLY A 562 -19.58 11.71 25.02
CA GLY A 562 -19.53 12.38 23.73
C GLY A 562 -20.60 11.88 22.74
N ILE A 563 -20.72 10.57 22.58
CA ILE A 563 -21.77 9.95 21.76
C ILE A 563 -23.16 10.32 22.29
N THR A 564 -23.37 10.29 23.61
CA THR A 564 -24.64 10.69 24.24
C THR A 564 -24.98 12.16 23.99
N ALA A 565 -24.00 13.06 24.06
CA ALA A 565 -24.19 14.49 23.78
C ALA A 565 -24.52 14.74 22.30
N TYR A 566 -23.88 14.02 21.38
CA TYR A 566 -24.19 14.04 19.96
C TYR A 566 -25.63 13.58 19.68
N VAL A 567 -26.05 12.43 20.24
CA VAL A 567 -27.44 11.93 20.14
C VAL A 567 -28.44 12.98 20.64
N LYS A 568 -28.19 13.58 21.81
CA LYS A 568 -29.05 14.61 22.37
C LYS A 568 -29.13 15.85 21.48
N LYS A 569 -28.02 16.30 20.88
CA LYS A 569 -28.04 17.45 19.95
C LYS A 569 -28.84 17.15 18.68
N MET A 570 -28.71 15.95 18.09
CA MET A 570 -29.53 15.57 16.93
C MET A 570 -31.03 15.50 17.23
N LYS A 571 -31.43 15.08 18.44
CA LYS A 571 -32.82 15.10 18.90
C LYS A 571 -33.39 16.51 19.12
N LEU A 572 -32.53 17.51 19.34
CA LEU A 572 -32.94 18.92 19.48
C LEU A 572 -33.02 19.63 18.13
N SER A 573 -32.10 19.36 17.19
CA SER A 573 -32.11 19.92 15.82
C SER A 573 -33.06 19.21 14.84
N ALA A 574 -34.05 18.50 15.37
CA ALA A 574 -35.16 17.88 14.64
C ALA A 574 -36.51 18.13 15.35
N ARG A 575 -36.51 19.16 16.21
CA ARG A 575 -37.64 20.00 16.57
C ARG A 575 -37.45 21.33 15.84
#